data_AF-A0A094BN14-F1
#
_entry.id   AF-A0A094BN14-F1
#
_cell.length_a   1.000
_cell.length_b   1.000
_cell.length_c   1.000
_cell.angle_alpha   90.00
_cell.angle_beta   90.00
_cell.angle_gamma   90.00
#
_symmetry.space_group_name_H-M   'P 1'
#
loop_
_entity.id
_entity.type
_entity.pdbx_description
1 polymer ?
#
loop_
_entity_poly.entity_id
_entity_poly.type
_entity_poly.pdbx_seq_one_letter_code
_entity_poly.pdbx_strand_id
1 'polypeptide(L)'
;MLFSKVLPLTALASLAAAQDYVARFKAYAGAQFDITTDECINFERSQPIYNTLEVTFKNLCELNSAPDCGDEPKRYYPGLHEITYTTFASIHCHPL
;
A
#
# COMPACT_ATOMS: atom_id res chain seq x y z
N MET A 1 -31.26 32.00 -31.15
CA MET A 1 -31.54 30.67 -30.58
C MET A 1 -30.18 30.13 -30.14
N LEU A 2 -29.89 30.16 -28.83
CA LEU A 2 -29.75 28.96 -27.97
C LEU A 2 -28.98 27.84 -28.69
N PHE A 3 -27.84 27.37 -28.19
CA PHE A 3 -27.74 26.69 -26.91
C PHE A 3 -26.35 26.76 -26.28
N SER A 4 -26.35 26.99 -24.97
CA SER A 4 -25.33 26.61 -23.98
C SER A 4 -24.66 25.27 -24.26
N LYS A 5 -23.38 25.18 -23.86
CA LYS A 5 -22.92 24.19 -22.86
C LYS A 5 -21.50 24.53 -22.44
N VAL A 6 -21.39 25.41 -21.44
CA VAL A 6 -20.28 25.37 -20.49
C VAL A 6 -20.35 23.98 -19.86
N LEU A 7 -19.32 23.16 -20.02
CA LEU A 7 -19.18 21.89 -19.30
C LEU A 7 -18.33 22.16 -18.06
N PRO A 8 -18.92 22.11 -16.85
CA PRO A 8 -18.17 22.16 -15.61
C PRO A 8 -18.10 20.74 -15.06
N LEU A 9 -17.06 19.96 -15.35
CA LEU A 9 -16.86 18.67 -14.68
C LEU A 9 -15.37 18.33 -14.75
N THR A 10 -14.64 18.04 -13.69
CA THR A 10 -14.85 18.01 -12.24
C THR A 10 -13.41 17.92 -11.74
N ALA A 11 -12.95 18.84 -10.89
CA ALA A 11 -11.71 18.61 -10.18
C ALA A 11 -11.93 17.37 -9.31
N LEU A 12 -11.40 16.23 -9.73
CA LEU A 12 -11.24 15.04 -8.90
C LEU A 12 -10.19 15.41 -7.85
N ALA A 13 -10.61 16.16 -6.83
CA ALA A 13 -9.92 16.15 -5.57
C ALA A 13 -10.12 14.73 -5.04
N SER A 14 -9.12 13.87 -5.28
CA SER A 14 -9.03 12.56 -4.66
C SER A 14 -9.09 12.79 -3.17
N LEU A 15 -10.28 12.57 -2.61
CA LEU A 15 -10.52 12.61 -1.18
C LEU A 15 -9.76 11.41 -0.61
N ALA A 16 -8.50 11.61 -0.26
CA ALA A 16 -7.74 10.63 0.50
C ALA A 16 -8.38 10.58 1.89
N ALA A 17 -9.38 9.71 2.04
CA ALA A 17 -9.86 9.31 3.35
C ALA A 17 -8.65 8.69 4.06
N ALA A 18 -8.24 9.28 5.18
CA ALA A 18 -7.31 8.63 6.09
C ALA A 18 -8.03 7.38 6.63
N GLN A 19 -7.85 6.25 5.95
CA GLN A 19 -8.27 4.95 6.44
C GLN A 19 -7.25 4.50 7.49
N ASP A 20 -7.72 3.87 8.57
CA ASP A 20 -6.84 3.20 9.52
C ASP A 20 -6.13 2.07 8.77
N TYR A 21 -4.83 2.25 8.56
CA TYR A 21 -3.97 1.26 7.90
C TYR A 21 -3.29 0.38 8.94
N VAL A 22 -3.13 -0.89 8.64
CA VAL A 22 -2.30 -1.81 9.44
C VAL A 22 -0.83 -1.66 9.07
N ALA A 23 -0.55 -1.38 7.80
CA ALA A 23 0.79 -1.04 7.31
C ALA A 23 0.73 -0.06 6.15
N ARG A 24 1.81 0.69 5.95
CA ARG A 24 1.93 1.69 4.88
C ARG A 24 3.28 1.57 4.19
N PHE A 25 3.25 1.40 2.89
CA PHE A 25 4.41 1.51 2.01
C PHE A 25 4.63 2.97 1.61
N LYS A 26 5.89 3.39 1.53
CA LYS A 26 6.31 4.72 1.07
C LYS A 26 7.44 4.61 0.06
N ALA A 27 7.30 5.28 -1.07
CA ALA A 27 8.36 5.47 -2.05
C ALA A 27 9.10 6.78 -1.76
N TYR A 28 10.37 6.89 -2.17
CA TYR A 28 11.12 8.16 -2.03
C TYR A 28 10.45 9.35 -2.75
N ALA A 29 9.74 9.08 -3.85
CA ALA A 29 8.98 10.09 -4.59
C ALA A 29 7.69 10.55 -3.89
N GLY A 30 7.39 10.03 -2.69
CA GLY A 30 6.24 10.41 -1.88
C GLY A 30 4.98 9.59 -2.13
N ALA A 31 4.98 8.67 -3.10
CA ALA A 31 3.87 7.74 -3.31
C ALA A 31 3.68 6.83 -2.09
N GLN A 32 2.43 6.58 -1.72
CA GLN A 32 2.07 5.75 -0.57
C GLN A 32 1.06 4.68 -0.98
N PHE A 33 1.11 3.54 -0.29
CA PHE A 33 0.14 2.46 -0.45
C PHE A 33 -0.17 1.84 0.91
N ASP A 34 -1.44 1.87 1.26
CA ASP A 34 -1.93 1.46 2.57
C ASP A 34 -2.50 0.05 2.50
N ILE A 35 -2.11 -0.75 3.49
CA ILE A 35 -2.72 -2.05 3.77
C ILE A 35 -3.76 -1.80 4.86
N THR A 36 -5.02 -2.10 4.57
CA THR A 36 -6.15 -1.81 5.46
C THR A 36 -6.95 -3.06 5.82
N THR A 37 -6.47 -4.23 5.42
CA THR A 37 -7.10 -5.55 5.65
C THR A 37 -6.06 -6.54 6.14
N ASP A 38 -6.54 -7.62 6.75
CA ASP A 38 -5.78 -8.80 7.12
C ASP A 38 -5.78 -9.88 6.03
N GLU A 39 -6.30 -9.61 4.84
CA GLU A 39 -6.19 -10.51 3.69
C GLU A 39 -4.79 -10.42 3.05
N CYS A 40 -4.40 -11.48 2.32
CA CYS A 40 -3.21 -11.44 1.48
C CYS A 40 -3.46 -10.51 0.28
N ILE A 41 -2.57 -9.53 0.09
CA ILE A 41 -2.64 -8.55 -1.00
C ILE A 41 -1.49 -8.77 -1.96
N ASN A 42 -1.79 -8.91 -3.24
CA ASN A 42 -0.81 -8.89 -4.32
C ASN A 42 -0.48 -7.46 -4.75
N PHE A 43 0.79 -7.20 -5.03
CA PHE A 43 1.23 -5.95 -5.63
C PHE A 43 1.05 -5.99 -7.15
N GLU A 44 0.66 -4.86 -7.73
CA GLU A 44 0.60 -4.71 -9.18
C GLU A 44 1.95 -4.27 -9.73
N ARG A 45 2.31 -4.76 -10.93
CA ARG A 45 3.56 -4.35 -11.61
C ARG A 45 3.62 -2.85 -11.94
N SER A 46 2.47 -2.18 -11.97
CA SER A 46 2.32 -0.75 -12.24
C SER A 46 2.71 0.13 -11.05
N GLN A 47 2.77 -0.45 -9.84
CA GLN A 47 3.08 0.28 -8.62
C GLN A 47 4.55 0.70 -8.57
N PRO A 48 4.87 1.83 -7.91
CA PRO A 48 6.24 2.30 -7.78
C PRO A 48 7.08 1.39 -6.89
N ILE A 49 8.39 1.57 -6.96
CA ILE A 49 9.31 0.96 -6.00
C ILE A 49 9.12 1.64 -4.65
N TYR A 50 8.75 0.84 -3.64
CA TYR A 50 8.66 1.30 -2.26
C TYR A 50 9.97 1.05 -1.53
N ASN A 51 10.35 2.01 -0.67
CA ASN A 51 11.63 2.00 0.05
C ASN A 51 11.43 1.81 1.55
N THR A 52 10.23 2.09 2.04
CA THR A 52 9.90 2.02 3.46
C THR A 52 8.58 1.31 3.67
N LEU A 53 8.54 0.44 4.68
CA LEU A 53 7.35 -0.20 5.21
C LEU A 53 7.17 0.26 6.65
N GLU A 54 6.05 0.90 6.94
CA GLU A 54 5.62 1.25 8.29
C GLU A 54 4.58 0.23 8.75
N VAL A 55 4.83 -0.47 9.86
CA VAL A 55 3.90 -1.41 10.49
C VAL A 55 3.39 -0.83 11.80
N THR A 56 2.07 -0.80 11.99
CA THR A 56 1.45 -0.21 13.19
C THR A 56 1.62 -1.07 14.44
N PHE A 57 1.51 -0.46 15.63
CA PHE A 57 1.90 -1.02 16.94
C PHE A 57 1.38 -2.43 17.30
N LYS A 58 0.27 -2.90 16.70
CA LYS A 58 -0.36 -4.18 17.05
C LYS A 58 -0.32 -5.23 15.94
N ASN A 59 0.40 -4.97 14.86
CA ASN A 59 0.39 -5.82 13.68
C ASN A 59 1.77 -6.41 13.40
N LEU A 60 1.78 -7.61 12.86
CA LEU A 60 2.91 -8.22 12.15
C LEU A 60 2.57 -8.20 10.67
N CYS A 61 3.56 -7.93 9.82
CA CYS A 61 3.41 -8.13 8.38
C CYS A 61 4.43 -9.13 7.86
N GLU A 62 3.93 -9.99 6.98
CA GLU A 62 4.65 -11.04 6.27
C GLU A 62 4.77 -10.64 4.80
N LEU A 63 5.98 -10.33 4.37
CA LEU A 63 6.28 -9.89 3.01
C LEU A 63 6.85 -11.06 2.21
N ASN A 64 6.17 -11.38 1.11
CA ASN A 64 6.39 -12.59 0.31
C ASN A 64 6.99 -12.22 -1.05
N SER A 65 7.91 -13.04 -1.56
CA SER A 65 8.50 -12.83 -2.90
C SER A 65 7.65 -13.45 -4.00
N ALA A 66 6.77 -14.39 -3.65
CA ALA A 66 5.76 -14.96 -4.52
C ALA A 66 4.41 -14.23 -4.37
N PRO A 67 3.55 -14.26 -5.40
CA PRO A 67 2.16 -13.84 -5.26
C PRO A 67 1.39 -14.78 -4.31
N ASP A 68 0.22 -14.32 -3.89
CA ASP A 68 -0.75 -15.08 -3.08
C ASP A 68 -0.18 -15.61 -1.75
N CYS A 69 0.89 -14.98 -1.25
CA CYS A 69 1.55 -15.34 -0.01
C CYS A 69 2.03 -16.81 -0.01
N GLY A 70 2.48 -17.28 -1.18
CA GLY A 70 2.77 -18.69 -1.44
C GLY A 70 4.21 -19.15 -1.14
N ASP A 71 5.06 -18.30 -0.56
CA ASP A 71 6.44 -18.63 -0.22
C ASP A 71 6.78 -18.34 1.25
N GLU A 72 8.05 -18.54 1.63
CA GLU A 72 8.51 -18.24 2.99
C GLU A 72 8.61 -16.71 3.17
N PRO A 73 7.85 -16.11 4.09
CA PRO A 73 7.80 -14.67 4.20
C PRO A 73 8.98 -14.11 4.99
N LYS A 74 9.36 -12.87 4.67
CA LYS A 74 10.13 -12.01 5.57
C LYS A 74 9.19 -11.29 6.52
N ARG A 75 9.42 -11.44 7.82
CA ARG A 75 8.56 -10.87 8.88
C ARG A 75 9.02 -9.49 9.30
N TYR A 76 8.05 -8.61 9.48
CA TYR A 76 8.23 -7.23 9.94
C TYR A 76 7.28 -6.96 11.12
N TYR A 77 7.89 -6.66 12.26
CA TYR A 77 7.20 -6.28 13.50
C TYR A 77 6.80 -4.79 13.47
N PRO A 78 6.03 -4.30 14.44
CA PRO A 78 5.68 -2.89 14.51
C PRO A 78 6.91 -1.97 14.45
N GLY A 79 6.83 -0.92 13.63
CA GLY A 79 7.92 0.03 13.42
C GLY A 79 8.11 0.43 11.97
N LEU A 80 9.16 1.21 11.72
CA LEU A 80 9.55 1.68 10.40
C LEU A 80 10.72 0.84 9.88
N HIS A 81 10.57 0.27 8.69
CA HIS A 81 11.55 -0.64 8.10
C HIS A 81 11.99 -0.17 6.72
N GLU A 82 13.28 -0.22 6.47
CA GLU A 82 13.82 -0.02 5.12
C GLU A 82 13.68 -1.32 4.32
N ILE A 83 13.11 -1.21 3.12
CA ILE A 83 12.84 -2.33 2.22
C ILE A 83 13.37 -2.12 0.80
N THR A 84 14.20 -1.09 0.58
CA THR A 84 14.75 -0.69 -0.74
C THR A 84 15.30 -1.86 -1.58
N TYR A 85 15.91 -2.87 -0.94
CA TYR A 85 16.52 -4.02 -1.60
C TYR A 85 15.72 -5.31 -1.44
N THR A 86 14.48 -5.23 -0.95
CA THR A 86 13.62 -6.40 -0.76
C THR A 86 12.81 -6.64 -2.02
N THR A 87 12.86 -7.86 -2.56
CA THR A 87 11.97 -8.29 -3.65
C THR A 87 10.69 -8.83 -3.01
N PHE A 88 9.54 -8.34 -3.46
CA PHE A 88 8.23 -8.75 -2.94
C PHE A 88 7.15 -8.72 -4.02
N ALA A 89 6.15 -9.57 -3.87
CA ALA A 89 5.01 -9.71 -4.77
C ALA A 89 3.67 -9.77 -4.03
N SER A 90 3.67 -10.14 -2.74
CA SER A 90 2.48 -10.01 -1.88
C SER A 90 2.83 -9.68 -0.43
N ILE A 91 1.82 -9.23 0.32
CA ILE A 91 1.91 -8.96 1.75
C ILE A 91 0.67 -9.50 2.45
N HIS A 92 0.87 -10.01 3.66
CA HIS A 92 -0.20 -10.36 4.59
C HIS A 92 0.11 -9.75 5.94
N CYS A 93 -0.81 -8.96 6.50
CA CYS A 93 -0.64 -8.33 7.80
C CYS A 93 -1.71 -8.85 8.74
N HIS A 94 -1.37 -9.14 9.99
CA HIS A 94 -2.33 -9.62 10.96
C HIS A 94 -1.95 -9.13 12.37
N PRO A 95 -2.89 -9.14 13.32
CA PRO A 95 -2.59 -8.84 14.71
C PRO A 95 -1.50 -9.77 15.28
N LEU A 96 -0.67 -9.23 16.17
CA LEU A 96 0.28 -9.97 17.00
C LEU A 96 -0.41 -10.79 18.09
#